data_AF-A0A9W7AD91-F1
#
_entry.id   AF-A0A9W7AD91-F1
#
_cell.length_a   1.000
_cell.length_b   1.000
_cell.length_c   1.000
_cell.angle_alpha   90.00
_cell.angle_beta   90.00
_cell.angle_gamma   90.00
#
_symmetry.space_group_name_H-M   'P 1'
#
loop_
_entity.id
_entity.type
_entity.pdbx_description
1 polymer ?
#
loop_
_entity_poly.entity_id
_entity_poly.type
_entity_poly.pdbx_seq_one_letter_code
_entity_poly.pdbx_strand_id
1 'polypeptide(L)'
;MCRYLLLLLILLLQTNLLKSLNFLIAPRRTFLSTIAAPLILSPVSSPVPSPDPLLRFFNDLPSYTLTINSTPITVVNDRAEIESIYFPSYGVAESLLRGIKKSESSKPSKDKIYTDAQISSKPLSTVYLLSLQGKVNGQKYLIQNSDDNISVAKKIGKLETLKLGSVPIFYIEEMLIDSYQYLFFDYTDVMREGKKIGFKDEDVKVTEFYKVVEEIIKNDEKEKKDADIERLRIWKGRGRDVGSVKDGERIVVL
;
A
#
# COMPACT_ATOMS: atom_id res chain seq x y z
N MET A 1 -15.17 34.07 -23.00
CA MET A 1 -15.82 32.76 -23.22
C MET A 1 -15.29 31.96 -24.43
N CYS A 2 -14.68 32.57 -25.46
CA CYS A 2 -14.17 31.81 -26.64
C CYS A 2 -12.97 30.86 -26.42
N ARG A 3 -12.18 31.00 -25.35
CA ARG A 3 -10.98 30.15 -25.12
C ARG A 3 -11.30 28.73 -24.63
N TYR A 4 -12.42 28.56 -23.91
CA TYR A 4 -12.84 27.26 -23.41
C TYR A 4 -13.51 26.40 -24.49
N LEU A 5 -14.17 27.04 -25.47
CA LEU A 5 -14.79 26.34 -26.60
C LEU A 5 -13.74 25.72 -27.53
N LEU A 6 -12.62 26.42 -27.74
CA LEU A 6 -11.52 25.93 -28.59
C LEU A 6 -10.78 24.73 -27.96
N LEU A 7 -10.55 24.77 -26.64
CA LEU A 7 -9.94 23.66 -25.89
C LEU A 7 -10.85 22.42 -25.85
N LEU A 8 -12.17 22.60 -25.74
CA LEU A 8 -13.14 21.50 -25.80
C LEU A 8 -13.15 20.85 -27.19
N LEU A 9 -13.02 21.65 -28.26
CA LEU A 9 -13.02 21.15 -29.65
C LEU A 9 -11.73 20.36 -29.96
N ILE A 10 -10.59 20.77 -29.42
CA ILE A 10 -9.32 20.03 -29.54
C ILE A 10 -9.37 18.71 -28.76
N LEU A 11 -9.98 18.69 -27.56
CA LEU A 11 -10.15 17.46 -26.77
C LEU A 11 -11.10 16.46 -27.45
N LEU A 12 -12.15 16.94 -28.10
CA LEU A 12 -13.11 16.11 -28.84
C LEU A 12 -12.52 15.57 -30.16
N LEU A 13 -11.56 16.27 -30.78
CA LEU A 13 -10.87 15.78 -31.97
C LEU A 13 -9.89 14.63 -31.64
N GLN A 14 -9.18 14.72 -30.51
CA GLN A 14 -8.22 13.68 -30.09
C GLN A 14 -8.89 12.37 -29.68
N THR A 15 -10.09 12.43 -29.08
CA THR A 15 -10.81 11.22 -28.65
C THR A 15 -11.45 10.43 -29.79
N ASN A 16 -11.66 11.04 -30.96
CA ASN A 16 -12.21 10.35 -32.14
C ASN A 16 -11.13 9.71 -33.03
N LEU A 17 -9.90 10.25 -33.05
CA LEU A 17 -8.77 9.67 -33.79
C LEU A 17 -8.18 8.41 -33.13
N LEU A 18 -8.27 8.27 -31.81
CA LEU A 18 -7.79 7.10 -31.07
C LEU A 18 -8.76 5.91 -31.12
N LYS A 19 -10.03 6.12 -31.48
CA LYS A 19 -11.03 5.04 -31.64
C LYS A 19 -10.97 4.35 -33.00
N SER A 20 -10.31 4.93 -34.00
CA SER A 20 -10.25 4.39 -35.37
C SER A 20 -8.99 3.56 -35.68
N LEU A 21 -8.09 3.33 -34.71
CA LEU A 21 -6.78 2.71 -34.96
C LEU A 21 -6.48 1.40 -34.21
N ASN A 22 -7.41 0.84 -33.44
CA ASN A 22 -7.24 -0.48 -32.78
C ASN A 22 -8.28 -1.52 -33.22
N PHE A 23 -8.73 -1.44 -34.47
CA PHE A 23 -9.36 -2.55 -35.18
C PHE A 23 -8.27 -3.27 -35.99
N LEU A 24 -7.61 -4.24 -35.38
CA LEU A 24 -7.07 -5.47 -35.98
C LEU A 24 -6.05 -6.06 -35.00
N ILE A 25 -6.42 -7.18 -34.38
CA ILE A 25 -5.65 -8.42 -34.20
C ILE A 25 -6.44 -9.21 -33.16
N ALA A 26 -7.34 -10.04 -33.66
CA ALA A 26 -7.67 -11.29 -33.00
C ALA A 26 -6.86 -12.38 -33.73
N PRO A 27 -6.30 -13.35 -32.99
CA PRO A 27 -6.74 -14.70 -33.29
C PRO A 27 -7.05 -15.53 -32.03
N ARG A 28 -8.20 -16.21 -32.13
CA ARG A 28 -8.56 -17.56 -31.68
C ARG A 28 -7.61 -18.32 -30.73
N ARG A 29 -8.21 -18.71 -29.59
CA ARG A 29 -8.22 -20.04 -28.91
C ARG A 29 -7.03 -20.99 -29.15
N THR A 30 -6.38 -21.37 -28.05
CA THR A 30 -6.17 -22.77 -27.67
C THR A 30 -6.06 -22.94 -26.14
N PHE A 31 -6.51 -24.10 -25.72
CA PHE A 31 -6.68 -24.64 -24.38
C PHE A 31 -5.37 -25.32 -23.90
N LEU A 32 -5.29 -25.62 -22.59
CA LEU A 32 -4.27 -26.46 -21.88
C LEU A 32 -2.92 -25.74 -21.64
N SER A 33 -2.18 -25.91 -20.55
CA SER A 33 -2.22 -26.79 -19.37
C SER A 33 -1.16 -26.28 -18.37
N THR A 34 -1.32 -26.65 -17.10
CA THR A 34 -0.29 -26.73 -16.05
C THR A 34 1.16 -26.76 -16.53
N ILE A 35 1.98 -25.83 -16.06
CA ILE A 35 3.42 -26.04 -15.87
C ILE A 35 3.73 -25.69 -14.41
N ALA A 36 3.74 -26.71 -13.56
CA ALA A 36 4.62 -26.71 -12.40
C ALA A 36 6.03 -26.95 -12.96
N ALA A 37 6.89 -25.93 -12.93
CA ALA A 37 8.31 -26.08 -13.21
C ALA A 37 9.11 -25.67 -11.97
N PRO A 38 10.18 -26.42 -11.64
CA PRO A 38 10.85 -26.37 -10.35
C PRO A 38 11.67 -25.09 -10.17
N LEU A 39 11.73 -24.67 -8.91
CA LEU A 39 12.55 -23.58 -8.37
C LEU A 39 14.00 -23.71 -8.83
N ILE A 40 14.48 -22.73 -9.59
CA ILE A 40 15.90 -22.40 -9.65
C ILE A 40 16.03 -21.00 -9.06
N LEU A 41 16.36 -20.94 -7.76
CA LEU A 41 16.78 -19.69 -7.12
C LEU A 41 18.07 -19.22 -7.78
N SER A 42 18.01 -18.09 -8.47
CA SER A 42 19.21 -17.31 -8.77
C SER A 42 19.47 -16.37 -7.59
N PRO A 43 20.63 -16.44 -6.92
CA PRO A 43 20.93 -15.52 -5.83
C PRO A 43 21.31 -14.16 -6.42
N VAL A 44 20.52 -13.12 -6.14
CA VAL A 44 20.94 -11.73 -6.35
C VAL A 44 21.70 -11.29 -5.10
N SER A 45 22.98 -10.96 -5.29
CA SER A 45 23.91 -10.52 -4.27
C SER A 45 23.66 -9.05 -3.90
N SER A 46 22.98 -8.85 -2.78
CA SER A 46 23.17 -7.70 -1.90
C SER A 46 22.93 -8.23 -0.48
N PRO A 47 23.69 -7.78 0.53
CA PRO A 47 23.45 -8.24 1.90
C PRO A 47 22.04 -7.77 2.29
N VAL A 48 21.09 -8.68 2.25
CA VAL A 48 19.78 -8.49 2.87
C VAL A 48 20.08 -8.46 4.38
N PRO A 49 19.76 -7.37 5.10
CA PRO A 49 19.95 -7.33 6.54
C PRO A 49 19.23 -8.53 7.19
N SER A 50 19.74 -9.04 8.31
CA SER A 50 19.12 -10.19 8.96
C SER A 50 17.62 -9.91 9.19
N PRO A 51 16.72 -10.81 8.79
CA PRO A 51 15.28 -10.54 8.83
C PRO A 51 14.73 -10.44 10.26
N ASP A 52 15.48 -10.85 11.28
CA ASP A 52 14.99 -11.06 12.65
C ASP A 52 14.43 -9.81 13.35
N PRO A 53 15.04 -8.61 13.28
CA PRO A 53 14.48 -7.42 13.93
C PRO A 53 13.21 -6.94 13.22
N LEU A 54 13.20 -7.01 11.89
CA LEU A 54 12.08 -6.60 11.04
C LEU A 54 10.88 -7.52 11.17
N LEU A 55 11.13 -8.82 11.36
CA LEU A 55 10.09 -9.78 11.70
C LEU A 55 9.45 -9.42 13.03
N ARG A 56 10.21 -9.02 14.07
CA ARG A 56 9.61 -8.59 15.34
C ARG A 56 8.72 -7.34 15.22
N PHE A 57 9.14 -6.34 14.44
CA PHE A 57 8.38 -5.10 14.31
C PHE A 57 7.15 -5.20 13.40
N PHE A 58 7.20 -6.00 12.33
CA PHE A 58 6.18 -5.98 11.27
C PHE A 58 5.38 -7.27 11.11
N ASN A 59 5.73 -8.35 11.82
CA ASN A 59 5.00 -9.62 11.67
C ASN A 59 3.56 -9.54 12.17
N ASP A 60 3.32 -8.73 13.19
CA ASP A 60 1.98 -8.57 13.76
C ASP A 60 1.19 -7.41 13.14
N LEU A 61 1.78 -6.71 12.17
CA LEU A 61 1.09 -5.68 11.40
C LEU A 61 0.49 -6.31 10.14
N PRO A 62 -0.83 -6.20 9.94
CA PRO A 62 -1.44 -6.65 8.70
C PRO A 62 -1.13 -5.69 7.56
N SER A 63 -1.01 -6.25 6.38
CA SER A 63 -1.15 -5.56 5.09
C SER A 63 -2.31 -6.19 4.33
N TYR A 64 -2.95 -5.43 3.46
CA TYR A 64 -4.23 -5.79 2.87
C TYR A 64 -4.14 -5.79 1.36
N THR A 65 -4.73 -6.78 0.70
CA THR A 65 -4.85 -6.79 -0.76
C THR A 65 -6.26 -7.19 -1.16
N LEU A 66 -6.62 -6.93 -2.41
CA LEU A 66 -7.89 -7.37 -2.95
C LEU A 66 -7.71 -8.73 -3.61
N THR A 67 -8.65 -9.64 -3.38
CA THR A 67 -8.65 -10.98 -3.95
C THR A 67 -9.98 -11.31 -4.59
N ILE A 68 -9.94 -12.16 -5.61
CA ILE A 68 -11.11 -12.86 -6.16
C ILE A 68 -10.82 -14.35 -6.03
N ASN A 69 -11.72 -15.11 -5.40
CA ASN A 69 -11.51 -16.55 -5.17
C ASN A 69 -10.13 -16.86 -4.55
N SER A 70 -9.76 -16.07 -3.54
CA SER A 70 -8.46 -16.14 -2.84
C SER A 70 -7.22 -15.84 -3.68
N THR A 71 -7.37 -15.43 -4.94
CA THR A 71 -6.27 -15.01 -5.81
C THR A 71 -6.12 -13.49 -5.76
N PRO A 72 -4.92 -12.95 -5.44
CA PRO A 72 -4.68 -11.50 -5.46
C PRO A 72 -5.02 -10.90 -6.82
N ILE A 73 -5.73 -9.78 -6.81
CA ILE A 73 -5.93 -8.97 -8.00
C ILE A 73 -4.58 -8.31 -8.31
N THR A 74 -4.11 -8.53 -9.54
CA THR A 74 -2.85 -7.98 -10.02
C THR A 74 -3.12 -6.88 -11.04
N VAL A 75 -2.21 -5.92 -11.12
CA VAL A 75 -2.26 -4.87 -12.14
C VAL A 75 -1.09 -5.05 -13.09
N VAL A 76 -1.29 -4.62 -14.33
CA VAL A 76 -0.21 -4.52 -15.32
C VAL A 76 0.15 -3.05 -15.42
N ASN A 77 1.39 -2.70 -15.10
CA ASN A 77 1.87 -1.33 -15.18
C ASN A 77 2.20 -0.93 -16.64
N ASP A 78 2.55 0.34 -16.87
CA ASP A 78 2.90 0.88 -18.20
C ASP A 78 4.11 0.18 -18.85
N ARG A 79 4.88 -0.59 -18.09
CA ARG A 79 6.03 -1.37 -18.54
C ARG A 79 5.68 -2.84 -18.79
N ALA A 80 4.40 -3.18 -18.84
CA ALA A 80 3.88 -4.54 -18.97
C ALA A 80 4.34 -5.50 -17.85
N GLU A 81 4.60 -4.97 -16.66
CA GLU A 81 4.98 -5.78 -15.50
C GLU A 81 3.76 -6.06 -14.62
N ILE A 82 3.67 -7.29 -14.12
CA ILE A 82 2.60 -7.72 -13.22
C ILE A 82 2.96 -7.31 -11.79
N GLU A 83 2.06 -6.58 -11.14
CA GLU A 83 2.25 -6.06 -9.78
C GLU A 83 1.12 -6.57 -8.85
N SER A 84 1.50 -7.13 -7.71
CA SER A 84 0.61 -7.33 -6.56
C SER A 84 0.72 -6.14 -5.63
N ILE A 85 -0.40 -5.45 -5.40
CA ILE A 85 -0.45 -4.27 -4.53
C ILE A 85 -0.98 -4.69 -3.16
N TYR A 86 -0.27 -4.25 -2.12
CA TYR A 86 -0.66 -4.39 -0.73
C TYR A 86 -0.73 -3.02 -0.07
N PHE A 87 -1.79 -2.81 0.72
CA PHE A 87 -2.06 -1.58 1.44
C PHE A 87 -1.75 -1.78 2.92
N PRO A 88 -1.01 -0.88 3.57
CA PRO A 88 -0.71 -1.01 4.99
C PRO A 88 -1.87 -0.55 5.90
N SER A 89 -2.97 -0.02 5.32
CA SER A 89 -4.19 0.36 6.05
C SER A 89 -5.41 -0.37 5.47
N TYR A 90 -6.24 -0.93 6.35
CA TYR A 90 -7.51 -1.56 5.96
C TYR A 90 -8.46 -0.56 5.31
N GLY A 91 -8.53 0.66 5.85
CA GLY A 91 -9.40 1.72 5.33
C GLY A 91 -9.11 2.07 3.88
N VAL A 92 -7.82 2.03 3.48
CA VAL A 92 -7.40 2.22 2.09
C VAL A 92 -7.91 1.09 1.19
N ALA A 93 -7.70 -0.17 1.60
CA ALA A 93 -8.19 -1.33 0.85
C ALA A 93 -9.72 -1.36 0.74
N GLU A 94 -10.43 -0.98 1.82
CA GLU A 94 -11.89 -0.89 1.85
C GLU A 94 -12.41 0.21 0.93
N SER A 95 -11.81 1.39 0.94
CA SER A 95 -12.19 2.49 0.04
C SER A 95 -12.06 2.07 -1.42
N LEU A 96 -10.95 1.42 -1.78
CA LEU A 96 -10.73 0.90 -3.13
C LEU A 96 -11.77 -0.16 -3.51
N LEU A 97 -12.03 -1.13 -2.63
CA LEU A 97 -13.03 -2.17 -2.89
C LEU A 97 -14.43 -1.57 -3.09
N ARG A 98 -14.81 -0.57 -2.29
CA ARG A 98 -16.08 0.15 -2.44
C ARG A 98 -16.15 0.88 -3.78
N GLY A 99 -15.07 1.53 -4.20
CA GLY A 99 -14.95 2.18 -5.50
C GLY A 99 -15.14 1.20 -6.66
N ILE A 100 -14.47 0.05 -6.61
CA ILE A 100 -14.59 -1.03 -7.59
C ILE A 100 -16.03 -1.54 -7.64
N LYS A 101 -16.63 -1.91 -6.50
CA LYS A 101 -18.01 -2.42 -6.45
C LYS A 101 -19.04 -1.40 -6.95
N LYS A 102 -18.84 -0.12 -6.64
CA LYS A 102 -19.69 0.96 -7.17
C LYS A 102 -19.58 1.06 -8.69
N SER A 103 -18.36 0.99 -9.24
CA SER A 103 -18.13 0.98 -10.69
C SER A 103 -18.82 -0.22 -11.36
N GLU A 104 -18.68 -1.42 -10.80
CA GLU A 104 -19.29 -2.66 -11.30
C GLU A 104 -20.82 -2.62 -11.28
N SER A 105 -21.43 -1.91 -10.34
CA SER A 105 -22.89 -1.79 -10.25
C SER A 105 -23.51 -1.14 -11.49
N SER A 106 -22.75 -0.29 -12.19
CA SER A 106 -23.17 0.40 -13.42
C SER A 106 -22.95 -0.42 -14.70
N LYS A 107 -22.27 -1.58 -14.62
CA LYS A 107 -21.97 -2.44 -15.75
C LYS A 107 -23.04 -3.53 -15.96
N PRO A 108 -23.29 -3.96 -17.21
CA PRO A 108 -24.13 -5.13 -17.48
C PRO A 108 -23.53 -6.40 -16.84
N SER A 109 -24.36 -7.38 -16.47
CA SER A 109 -23.93 -8.54 -15.68
C SER A 109 -22.78 -9.35 -16.29
N LYS A 110 -22.70 -9.40 -17.63
CA LYS A 110 -21.65 -10.13 -18.37
C LYS A 110 -20.26 -9.49 -18.26
N ASP A 111 -20.21 -8.20 -17.90
CA ASP A 111 -18.97 -7.43 -17.81
C ASP A 111 -18.53 -7.21 -16.36
N LYS A 112 -19.23 -7.86 -15.40
CA LYS A 112 -18.89 -7.77 -13.99
C LYS A 112 -17.83 -8.79 -13.63
N ILE A 113 -16.61 -8.32 -13.41
CA ILE A 113 -15.42 -9.14 -13.14
C ILE A 113 -15.09 -9.15 -11.63
N TYR A 114 -15.43 -8.06 -10.92
CA TYR A 114 -15.00 -7.84 -9.54
C TYR A 114 -16.13 -8.02 -8.51
N THR A 115 -17.23 -8.67 -8.88
CA THR A 115 -18.39 -8.88 -8.00
C THR A 115 -18.01 -9.58 -6.71
N ASP A 116 -17.16 -10.61 -6.82
CA ASP A 116 -16.71 -11.46 -5.71
C ASP A 116 -15.39 -10.96 -5.08
N ALA A 117 -14.97 -9.74 -5.40
CA ALA A 117 -13.78 -9.16 -4.81
C ALA A 117 -13.95 -8.97 -3.29
N GLN A 118 -12.94 -9.39 -2.54
CA GLN A 118 -12.85 -9.31 -1.09
C GLN A 118 -11.46 -8.84 -0.65
N ILE A 119 -11.37 -8.35 0.58
CA ILE A 119 -10.08 -7.99 1.19
C ILE A 119 -9.49 -9.24 1.84
N SER A 120 -8.23 -9.52 1.56
CA SER A 120 -7.43 -10.48 2.31
C SER A 120 -6.27 -9.77 2.98
N SER A 121 -5.68 -10.41 3.99
CA SER A 121 -4.54 -9.87 4.72
C SER A 121 -3.33 -10.80 4.64
N LYS A 122 -2.14 -10.20 4.73
CA LYS A 122 -0.86 -10.88 4.96
C LYS A 122 -0.03 -10.07 5.95
N PRO A 123 0.87 -10.69 6.73
CA PRO A 123 1.82 -9.95 7.54
C PRO A 123 2.62 -8.94 6.69
N LEU A 124 2.73 -7.71 7.18
CA LEU A 124 3.46 -6.64 6.50
C LEU A 124 4.94 -7.01 6.34
N SER A 125 5.52 -7.73 7.31
CA SER A 125 6.86 -8.30 7.21
C SER A 125 7.05 -9.16 5.96
N THR A 126 6.08 -10.04 5.67
CA THR A 126 6.13 -10.94 4.51
C THR A 126 6.10 -10.15 3.20
N VAL A 127 5.21 -9.16 3.11
CA VAL A 127 5.09 -8.33 1.91
C VAL A 127 6.31 -7.46 1.71
N TYR A 128 6.86 -6.90 2.80
CA TYR A 128 8.10 -6.15 2.77
C TYR A 128 9.24 -7.00 2.21
N LEU A 129 9.45 -8.22 2.74
CA LEU A 129 10.49 -9.13 2.24
C LEU A 129 10.30 -9.47 0.75
N LEU A 130 9.06 -9.73 0.32
CA LEU A 130 8.75 -9.97 -1.10
C LEU A 130 9.03 -8.74 -1.97
N SER A 131 8.81 -7.53 -1.45
CA SER A 131 9.08 -6.28 -2.18
C SER A 131 10.58 -6.05 -2.41
N LEU A 132 11.43 -6.52 -1.49
CA LEU A 132 12.89 -6.44 -1.62
C LEU A 132 13.47 -7.42 -2.65
N GLN A 133 12.81 -8.56 -2.88
CA GLN A 133 13.27 -9.61 -3.79
C GLN A 133 13.08 -9.25 -5.28
N GLY A 134 12.46 -8.11 -5.59
CA GLY A 134 12.21 -7.68 -6.96
C GLY A 134 11.05 -8.44 -7.60
N LYS A 135 11.34 -9.42 -8.47
CA LYS A 135 10.32 -10.22 -9.16
C LYS A 135 10.31 -11.64 -8.61
N VAL A 136 9.20 -12.06 -8.01
CA VAL A 136 8.95 -13.44 -7.60
C VAL A 136 7.88 -14.01 -8.52
N ASN A 137 8.20 -15.09 -9.24
CA ASN A 137 7.32 -15.70 -10.25
C ASN A 137 6.83 -14.72 -11.34
N GLY A 138 7.72 -13.82 -11.78
CA GLY A 138 7.40 -12.80 -12.80
C GLY A 138 6.57 -11.62 -12.27
N GLN A 139 6.26 -11.60 -10.97
CA GLN A 139 5.43 -10.59 -10.33
C GLN A 139 6.23 -9.74 -9.33
N LYS A 140 5.99 -8.43 -9.35
CA LYS A 140 6.48 -7.49 -8.34
C LYS A 140 5.48 -7.37 -7.19
N TYR A 141 6.00 -7.14 -5.99
CA TYR A 141 5.20 -6.94 -4.78
C TYR A 141 5.41 -5.52 -4.30
N LEU A 142 4.34 -4.75 -4.20
CA LEU A 142 4.39 -3.34 -3.85
C LEU A 142 3.59 -3.08 -2.59
N ILE A 143 4.17 -2.30 -1.67
CA ILE A 143 3.43 -1.68 -0.58
C ILE A 143 3.06 -0.28 -1.07
N GLN A 144 1.77 0.03 -1.04
CA GLN A 144 1.26 1.30 -1.54
C GLN A 144 0.27 1.91 -0.56
N ASN A 145 0.27 3.23 -0.46
CA ASN A 145 -0.72 4.00 0.30
C ASN A 145 -1.77 4.61 -0.64
N SER A 146 -2.87 5.15 -0.11
CA SER A 146 -3.88 5.82 -0.95
C SER A 146 -3.32 7.09 -1.60
N ASP A 147 -3.83 7.42 -2.78
CA ASP A 147 -3.52 8.67 -3.47
C ASP A 147 -3.88 9.89 -2.60
N ASP A 148 -4.94 9.78 -1.80
CA ASP A 148 -5.36 10.80 -0.84
C ASP A 148 -4.30 11.02 0.25
N ASN A 149 -3.78 9.94 0.86
CA ASN A 149 -2.70 10.04 1.86
C ASN A 149 -1.42 10.58 1.22
N ILE A 150 -1.09 10.17 -0.02
CA ILE A 150 0.06 10.71 -0.75
C ILE A 150 -0.12 12.22 -0.99
N SER A 151 -1.32 12.66 -1.39
CA SER A 151 -1.66 14.07 -1.61
C SER A 151 -1.53 14.89 -0.33
N VAL A 152 -2.03 14.38 0.79
CA VAL A 152 -1.90 15.03 2.10
C VAL A 152 -0.44 15.08 2.56
N ALA A 153 0.29 13.97 2.42
CA ALA A 153 1.71 13.89 2.78
C ALA A 153 2.56 14.92 2.04
N LYS A 154 2.31 15.12 0.73
CA LYS A 154 2.96 16.15 -0.08
C LYS A 154 2.68 17.57 0.41
N LYS A 155 1.44 17.85 0.85
CA LYS A 155 1.05 19.17 1.38
C LYS A 155 1.73 19.46 2.73
N ILE A 156 1.73 18.49 3.64
CA ILE A 156 2.25 18.65 5.01
C ILE A 156 3.78 18.68 5.02
N GLY A 157 4.42 17.66 4.44
CA GLY A 157 5.86 17.47 4.60
C GLY A 157 6.73 18.47 3.83
N LYS A 158 6.14 19.32 2.97
CA LYS A 158 6.88 20.09 1.94
C LYS A 158 7.85 19.18 1.15
N LEU A 159 7.49 17.91 0.99
CA LEU A 159 8.34 16.86 0.47
C LEU A 159 8.24 16.86 -1.06
N GLU A 160 9.08 17.66 -1.72
CA GLU A 160 9.44 17.44 -3.14
C GLU A 160 10.11 16.06 -3.35
N THR A 161 10.50 15.39 -2.26
CA THR A 161 11.34 14.19 -2.22
C THR A 161 10.61 12.87 -1.98
N LEU A 162 9.27 12.88 -1.81
CA LEU A 162 8.50 11.62 -1.81
C LEU A 162 8.54 11.06 -3.24
N LYS A 163 9.41 10.08 -3.47
CA LYS A 163 9.51 9.39 -4.75
C LYS A 163 8.19 8.69 -5.05
N LEU A 164 7.87 8.54 -6.33
CA LEU A 164 6.77 7.68 -6.74
C LEU A 164 7.02 6.26 -6.19
N GLY A 165 6.07 5.71 -5.43
CA GLY A 165 6.22 4.43 -4.72
C GLY A 165 6.65 4.54 -3.25
N SER A 166 6.86 5.75 -2.72
CA SER A 166 7.05 5.94 -1.27
C SER A 166 5.75 5.71 -0.50
N VAL A 167 5.87 5.11 0.68
CA VAL A 167 4.74 4.86 1.59
C VAL A 167 4.83 5.87 2.73
N PRO A 168 3.98 6.92 2.75
CA PRO A 168 4.02 7.93 3.80
C PRO A 168 3.58 7.34 5.14
N ILE A 169 4.21 7.85 6.20
CA ILE A 169 3.88 7.61 7.60
C ILE A 169 3.61 8.96 8.24
N PHE A 170 2.50 9.06 8.96
CA PHE A 170 2.10 10.25 9.68
C PHE A 170 2.33 10.05 11.18
N TYR A 171 2.70 11.12 11.88
CA TYR A 171 2.87 11.09 13.33
C TYR A 171 2.75 12.50 13.90
N ILE A 172 2.54 12.61 15.20
CA ILE A 172 2.63 13.87 15.95
C ILE A 172 3.73 13.68 16.99
N GLU A 173 4.71 14.56 17.03
CA GLU A 173 5.91 14.36 17.85
C GLU A 173 5.60 14.32 19.35
N GLU A 174 4.72 15.21 19.80
CA GLU A 174 4.33 15.33 21.21
C GLU A 174 3.20 14.37 21.62
N MET A 175 2.64 13.62 20.67
CA MET A 175 1.55 12.69 20.95
C MET A 175 2.09 11.34 21.44
N LEU A 176 2.07 11.16 22.76
CA LEU A 176 2.39 9.89 23.41
C LEU A 176 1.11 9.19 23.87
N ILE A 177 0.96 7.92 23.48
CA ILE A 177 -0.13 7.03 23.93
C ILE A 177 0.55 5.88 24.68
N ASP A 178 0.17 5.66 25.94
CA ASP A 178 0.81 4.64 26.79
C ASP A 178 2.35 4.75 26.86
N SER A 179 2.89 5.97 26.80
CA SER A 179 4.33 6.30 26.74
C SER A 179 5.04 6.00 25.41
N TYR A 180 4.30 5.64 24.36
CA TYR A 180 4.83 5.38 23.03
C TYR A 180 4.42 6.47 22.04
N GLN A 181 5.33 6.80 21.13
CA GLN A 181 5.04 7.58 19.94
C GLN A 181 4.48 6.66 18.85
N TYR A 182 3.30 7.02 18.33
CA TYR A 182 2.62 6.23 17.31
C TYR A 182 2.84 6.77 15.90
N LEU A 183 3.10 5.84 14.99
CA LEU A 183 3.26 6.02 13.56
C LEU A 183 2.02 5.48 12.84
N PHE A 184 1.46 6.27 11.93
CA PHE A 184 0.19 5.97 11.28
C PHE A 184 0.37 5.87 9.77
N PHE A 185 -0.20 4.82 9.16
CA PHE A 185 -0.26 4.70 7.71
C PHE A 185 -1.43 5.50 7.09
N ASP A 186 -2.37 6.00 7.91
CA ASP A 186 -3.55 6.73 7.44
C ASP A 186 -3.64 8.10 8.12
N TYR A 187 -3.75 9.17 7.32
CA TYR A 187 -3.89 10.53 7.84
C TYR A 187 -5.14 10.70 8.69
N THR A 188 -6.22 10.03 8.33
CA THR A 188 -7.49 10.09 9.06
C THR A 188 -7.33 9.53 10.47
N ASP A 189 -6.49 8.51 10.63
CA ASP A 189 -6.26 7.87 11.91
C ASP A 189 -5.42 8.76 12.83
N VAL A 190 -4.30 9.33 12.35
CA VAL A 190 -3.49 10.25 13.16
C VAL A 190 -4.30 11.48 13.59
N MET A 191 -5.10 12.05 12.70
CA MET A 191 -5.91 13.22 13.02
C MET A 191 -7.01 12.92 14.02
N ARG A 192 -7.61 11.73 13.93
CA ARG A 192 -8.64 11.31 14.87
C ARG A 192 -8.07 11.12 16.27
N GLU A 193 -6.92 10.46 16.40
CA GLU A 193 -6.28 10.26 17.70
C GLU A 193 -5.71 11.57 18.25
N GLY A 194 -5.07 12.39 17.41
CA GLY A 194 -4.54 13.70 17.79
C GLY A 194 -5.62 14.66 18.31
N LYS A 195 -6.79 14.71 17.65
CA LYS A 195 -7.91 15.56 18.06
C LYS A 195 -8.46 15.23 19.45
N LYS A 196 -8.36 13.97 19.90
CA LYS A 196 -8.78 13.59 21.27
C LYS A 196 -7.93 14.27 22.35
N ILE A 197 -6.71 14.66 22.00
CA ILE A 197 -5.71 15.24 22.90
C ILE A 197 -5.49 16.75 22.57
N GLY A 198 -6.23 17.30 21.61
CA GLY A 198 -6.21 18.72 21.28
C GLY A 198 -5.26 19.12 20.15
N PHE A 199 -4.62 18.16 19.48
CA PHE A 199 -3.77 18.42 18.32
C PHE A 199 -4.58 18.75 17.06
N LYS A 200 -3.94 19.49 16.15
CA LYS A 200 -4.48 19.99 14.88
C LYS A 200 -3.66 19.49 13.70
N ASP A 201 -4.16 19.75 12.50
CA ASP A 201 -3.54 19.34 11.24
C ASP A 201 -2.10 19.86 11.09
N GLU A 202 -1.81 21.04 11.66
CA GLU A 202 -0.48 21.67 11.65
C GLU A 202 0.58 20.96 12.52
N ASP A 203 0.13 20.13 13.46
CA ASP A 203 1.02 19.36 14.35
C ASP A 203 1.47 18.04 13.73
N VAL A 204 0.82 17.60 12.64
CA VAL A 204 1.14 16.35 11.96
C VAL A 204 2.43 16.49 11.17
N LYS A 205 3.32 15.53 11.36
CA LYS A 205 4.58 15.34 10.62
C LYS A 205 4.48 14.12 9.72
N VAL A 206 5.34 14.10 8.71
CA VAL A 206 5.38 13.06 7.69
C VAL A 206 6.79 12.50 7.56
N THR A 207 6.91 11.18 7.59
CA THR A 207 8.13 10.44 7.23
C THR A 207 7.78 9.34 6.20
N GLU A 208 8.75 8.52 5.82
CA GLU A 208 8.58 7.41 4.88
C GLU A 208 8.81 6.06 5.58
N PHE A 209 7.94 5.09 5.29
CA PHE A 209 8.03 3.73 5.81
C PHE A 209 9.42 3.11 5.65
N TYR A 210 10.01 3.13 4.46
CA TYR A 210 11.32 2.52 4.22
C TYR A 210 12.44 3.22 5.00
N LYS A 211 12.34 4.53 5.24
CA LYS A 211 13.30 5.24 6.10
C LYS A 211 13.18 4.83 7.57
N VAL A 212 11.94 4.68 8.06
CA VAL A 212 11.67 4.17 9.41
C VAL A 212 12.23 2.77 9.56
N VAL A 213 12.03 1.91 8.56
CA VAL A 213 12.59 0.55 8.53
C VAL A 213 14.12 0.57 8.60
N GLU A 214 14.78 1.39 7.77
CA GLU A 214 16.25 1.53 7.81
C GLU A 214 16.76 2.03 9.18
N GLU A 215 16.04 2.94 9.81
CA GLU A 215 16.40 3.47 11.13
C GLU A 215 16.26 2.42 12.23
N ILE A 216 15.20 1.61 12.19
CA ILE A 216 15.03 0.47 13.12
C ILE A 216 16.22 -0.50 12.98
N ILE A 217 16.59 -0.87 11.75
CA ILE A 217 17.71 -1.81 11.50
C ILE A 217 19.03 -1.22 12.01
N LYS A 218 19.33 0.04 11.67
CA LYS A 218 20.59 0.71 12.04
C LYS A 218 20.79 0.80 13.55
N ASN A 219 19.72 0.86 14.33
CA ASN A 219 19.79 1.02 15.77
C ASN A 219 19.74 -0.31 16.51
N ASP A 220 19.12 -1.34 15.94
CA ASP A 220 19.24 -2.73 16.42
C ASP A 220 20.70 -3.22 16.33
N GLU A 221 21.41 -2.91 15.23
CA GLU A 221 22.83 -3.21 15.07
C GLU A 221 23.75 -2.48 16.07
N LYS A 222 23.25 -1.45 16.76
CA LYS A 222 24.01 -0.59 17.68
C LYS A 222 23.77 -0.86 19.16
N GLU A 223 23.01 -1.90 19.53
CA GLU A 223 22.55 -2.18 20.92
C GLU A 223 23.50 -1.69 22.03
N LYS A 224 23.09 -0.60 22.74
CA LYS A 224 23.17 -0.39 24.21
C LYS A 224 23.04 1.06 24.73
N LYS A 225 22.66 2.08 23.94
CA LYS A 225 22.60 3.45 24.50
C LYS A 225 21.34 4.28 24.33
N ASP A 226 20.47 4.00 23.35
CA ASP A 226 19.38 4.93 23.06
C ASP A 226 18.02 4.27 23.31
N ALA A 227 17.41 4.60 24.46
CA ALA A 227 16.08 4.17 24.92
C ALA A 227 14.91 4.74 24.07
N ASP A 228 15.21 5.42 22.97
CA ASP A 228 14.25 6.24 22.23
C ASP A 228 13.45 5.43 21.18
N ILE A 229 13.98 4.31 20.69
CA ILE A 229 13.30 3.49 19.66
C ILE A 229 12.33 2.49 20.27
N GLU A 230 12.59 2.03 21.50
CA GLU A 230 11.62 1.25 22.27
C GLU A 230 10.29 1.98 22.40
N ARG A 231 10.27 3.31 22.25
CA ARG A 231 9.05 4.13 22.32
C ARG A 231 8.29 4.24 21.00
N LEU A 232 8.76 3.69 19.89
CA LEU A 232 8.04 3.76 18.60
C LEU A 232 7.06 2.60 18.42
N ARG A 233 5.82 2.90 18.02
CA ARG A 233 4.79 1.90 17.67
C ARG A 233 4.09 2.25 16.38
N ILE A 234 3.74 1.24 15.58
CA ILE A 234 2.83 1.44 14.44
C ILE A 234 1.39 1.24 14.88
N TRP A 235 0.54 2.20 14.50
CA TRP A 235 -0.89 2.14 14.67
C TRP A 235 -1.52 1.13 13.70
N LYS A 236 -2.22 0.12 14.23
CA LYS A 236 -2.86 -0.95 13.45
C LYS A 236 -4.15 -0.53 12.71
N GLY A 237 -4.64 0.69 12.93
CA GLY A 237 -5.91 1.14 12.38
C GLY A 237 -7.11 0.39 12.96
N ARG A 238 -8.33 0.71 12.48
CA ARG A 238 -9.50 -0.16 12.70
C ARG A 238 -9.49 -1.27 11.65
N GLY A 239 -9.07 -2.46 12.03
CA GLY A 239 -9.47 -3.66 11.32
C GLY A 239 -10.84 -4.09 11.83
N ARG A 240 -11.83 -4.29 10.95
CA ARG A 240 -12.88 -5.25 11.29
C ARG A 240 -12.19 -6.62 11.39
N ASP A 241 -12.43 -7.34 12.47
CA ASP A 241 -11.98 -8.70 12.72
C ASP A 241 -12.27 -9.63 11.51
N VAL A 242 -11.37 -9.65 10.51
CA VAL A 242 -11.37 -10.67 9.46
C VAL A 242 -10.33 -11.70 9.88
N GLY A 243 -10.69 -12.50 10.87
CA GLY A 243 -9.85 -13.55 11.46
C GLY A 243 -9.02 -13.07 12.65
N SER A 244 -9.66 -13.05 13.83
CA SER A 244 -9.05 -13.06 15.17
C SER A 244 -7.88 -12.09 15.41
N VAL A 245 -8.17 -10.79 15.54
CA VAL A 245 -7.41 -9.87 16.40
C VAL A 245 -8.41 -8.85 16.91
N LYS A 246 -8.91 -9.06 18.13
CA LYS A 246 -9.95 -8.23 18.77
C LYS A 246 -9.64 -6.74 18.60
N ASP A 247 -10.69 -5.98 18.33
CA ASP A 247 -10.71 -4.51 18.34
C ASP A 247 -9.80 -3.94 19.45
N GLY A 248 -8.74 -3.24 19.04
CA GLY A 248 -7.88 -2.48 19.96
C GLY A 248 -6.77 -3.27 20.66
N GLU A 249 -6.34 -4.44 20.15
CA GLU A 249 -5.14 -5.09 20.68
C GLU A 249 -3.86 -4.26 20.44
N ARG A 250 -3.43 -3.64 21.54
CA ARG A 250 -2.18 -2.92 21.72
C ARG A 250 -1.08 -3.95 21.92
N ILE A 251 -0.15 -4.05 20.98
CA ILE A 251 1.07 -4.81 21.25
C ILE A 251 1.88 -4.00 22.25
N VAL A 252 2.29 -4.66 23.32
CA VAL A 252 3.35 -4.20 24.22
C VAL A 252 4.64 -4.87 23.72
N VAL A 253 5.71 -4.11 23.65
CA VAL A 253 7.06 -4.55 23.30
C VAL A 253 7.87 -4.20 24.55
N LEU A 254 8.39 -5.24 25.18
CA LEU A 254 9.38 -5.18 26.26
C LEU A 254 10.78 -5.19 25.65
#